data_AF-A0A821CUP6-F1
#
_entry.id   AF-A0A821CUP6-F1
#
_cell.length_a   1.000
_cell.length_b   1.000
_cell.length_c   1.000
_cell.angle_alpha   90.00
_cell.angle_beta   90.00
_cell.angle_gamma   90.00
#
_symmetry.space_group_name_H-M   'P 1'
#
loop_
_entity.id
_entity.type
_entity.pdbx_description
1 polymer ?
#
loop_
_entity_poly.entity_id
_entity_poly.type
_entity_poly.pdbx_seq_one_letter_code
_entity_poly.pdbx_strand_id
1 'polypeptide(L)'
;MNSIHQHTEHGLFADDTALWASSNTITNLKNRLQSSINEFQNWCNAWKLTIQPSKTELLHFSPHPRKKYKNELEIETEGVIIKPVFSSR
;
A
#
# COMPACT_ATOMS: atom_id res chain seq x y z
N MET A 1 -15.05 5.05 -6.49
CA MET A 1 -13.65 5.30 -6.09
C MET A 1 -13.08 6.47 -6.89
N ASN A 2 -13.66 7.66 -6.78
CA ASN A 2 -13.25 8.83 -7.60
C ASN A 2 -12.17 9.69 -6.93
N SER A 3 -11.52 9.15 -5.90
CA SER A 3 -10.64 9.88 -4.99
C SER A 3 -9.52 8.96 -4.49
N ILE A 4 -8.93 8.16 -5.38
CA ILE A 4 -7.60 7.60 -5.13
C ILE A 4 -6.61 8.66 -5.61
N HIS A 5 -5.65 9.03 -4.75
CA HIS A 5 -4.63 10.04 -5.02
C HIS A 5 -4.03 9.93 -6.45
N GLN A 6 -3.79 11.07 -7.13
CA GLN A 6 -3.34 11.20 -8.54
C GLN A 6 -2.08 10.40 -8.96
N HIS A 7 -1.42 9.73 -8.02
CA HIS A 7 -0.17 8.98 -8.23
C HIS A 7 -0.26 7.53 -7.73
N THR A 8 -1.47 7.04 -7.53
CA THR A 8 -1.75 5.67 -7.11
C THR A 8 -2.70 5.05 -8.12
N GLU A 9 -2.31 3.89 -8.61
CA GLU A 9 -3.11 3.05 -9.48
C GLU A 9 -3.71 1.90 -8.67
N HIS A 10 -4.74 1.28 -9.21
CA HIS A 10 -5.42 0.17 -8.54
C HIS A 10 -5.91 -0.88 -9.53
N GLY A 11 -6.05 -2.10 -9.02
CA GLY A 11 -6.57 -3.25 -9.72
C GLY A 11 -7.59 -3.94 -8.83
N LEU A 12 -8.70 -4.36 -9.41
CA LEU A 12 -9.80 -4.99 -8.70
C LEU A 12 -10.12 -6.33 -9.34
N PHE A 13 -10.28 -7.35 -8.51
CA PHE A 13 -10.78 -8.64 -8.93
C PHE A 13 -11.57 -9.29 -7.79
N ALA A 14 -12.87 -9.48 -7.98
CA ALA A 14 -13.76 -9.97 -6.92
C ALA A 14 -13.60 -9.15 -5.61
N ASP A 15 -13.22 -9.79 -4.51
CA ASP A 15 -12.92 -9.16 -3.21
C ASP A 15 -11.46 -8.69 -3.07
N ASP A 16 -10.58 -9.08 -3.98
CA ASP A 16 -9.18 -8.68 -3.97
C ASP A 16 -8.98 -7.29 -4.58
N THR A 17 -8.19 -6.47 -3.88
CA THR A 17 -7.80 -5.13 -4.33
C THR A 17 -6.28 -4.98 -4.24
N ALA A 18 -5.68 -4.54 -5.35
CA ALA A 18 -4.29 -4.12 -5.40
C ALA A 18 -4.21 -2.60 -5.51
N LEU A 19 -3.37 -1.98 -4.69
CA LEU A 19 -3.03 -0.55 -4.77
C LEU A 19 -1.52 -0.43 -4.97
N TRP A 20 -1.08 0.36 -5.95
CA TRP A 20 0.35 0.60 -6.16
C TRP A 20 0.65 2.04 -6.58
N ALA A 21 1.84 2.49 -6.22
CA ALA A 21 2.36 3.80 -6.56
C ALA A 21 3.86 3.67 -6.89
N SER A 22 4.38 4.63 -7.64
CA SER A 22 5.80 4.75 -7.94
C SER A 22 6.36 6.08 -7.43
N SER A 23 7.64 6.10 -7.07
CA SER A 23 8.33 7.30 -6.58
C SER A 23 9.85 7.11 -6.59
N ASN A 24 10.60 8.21 -6.69
CA ASN A 24 12.06 8.21 -6.61
C ASN A 24 12.60 8.13 -5.18
N THR A 25 11.75 8.35 -4.17
CA THR A 25 12.13 8.29 -2.74
C THR A 25 11.13 7.46 -1.95
N ILE A 26 11.64 6.72 -0.95
CA ILE A 26 10.82 5.88 -0.05
C ILE A 26 9.84 6.74 0.75
N THR A 27 10.26 7.93 1.20
CA THR A 27 9.37 8.84 1.96
C THR A 27 8.15 9.24 1.14
N ASN A 28 8.34 9.64 -0.13
CA ASN A 28 7.22 10.00 -1.00
C ASN A 28 6.37 8.78 -1.35
N LEU A 29 7.00 7.62 -1.53
CA LEU A 29 6.28 6.35 -1.77
C LEU A 29 5.38 6.00 -0.58
N LYS A 30 5.92 6.05 0.64
CA LYS A 30 5.19 5.83 1.89
C LYS A 30 4.02 6.79 2.01
N ASN A 31 4.24 8.09 1.80
CA ASN A 31 3.18 9.09 1.90
C ASN A 31 2.05 8.82 0.89
N ARG A 32 2.38 8.52 -0.37
CA ARG A 32 1.38 8.21 -1.41
C ARG A 32 0.55 6.98 -1.06
N LEU A 33 1.21 5.88 -0.69
CA LEU A 33 0.53 4.64 -0.33
C LEU A 33 -0.31 4.81 0.95
N GLN A 34 0.21 5.49 1.97
CA GLN A 34 -0.52 5.72 3.21
C GLN A 34 -1.76 6.59 2.99
N SER A 35 -1.66 7.66 2.20
CA SER A 35 -2.84 8.46 1.85
C SER A 35 -3.88 7.62 1.10
N SER A 36 -3.43 6.79 0.16
CA SER A 36 -4.33 5.97 -0.66
C SER A 36 -5.02 4.86 0.14
N ILE A 37 -4.30 4.19 1.05
CA ILE A 37 -4.91 3.16 1.91
C ILE A 37 -5.87 3.80 2.91
N ASN A 38 -5.59 5.01 3.42
CA ASN A 38 -6.52 5.73 4.29
C ASN A 38 -7.82 6.11 3.55
N GLU A 39 -7.70 6.61 2.32
CA GLU A 39 -8.86 6.91 1.46
C GLU A 39 -9.67 5.65 1.14
N PHE A 40 -8.97 4.55 0.81
CA PHE A 40 -9.59 3.27 0.53
C PHE A 40 -10.30 2.69 1.77
N GLN A 41 -9.67 2.75 2.94
CA GLN A 41 -10.25 2.31 4.20
C GLN A 41 -11.50 3.13 4.56
N ASN A 42 -11.45 4.46 4.36
CA ASN A 42 -12.62 5.31 4.55
C ASN A 42 -13.77 4.93 3.62
N TRP A 43 -13.46 4.60 2.35
CA TRP A 43 -14.45 4.08 1.41
C TRP A 43 -15.01 2.74 1.90
N CYS A 44 -14.17 1.76 2.25
CA CYS A 44 -14.60 0.48 2.81
C CYS A 44 -15.55 0.66 4.00
N ASN A 45 -15.18 1.53 4.96
CA ASN A 45 -15.99 1.82 6.14
C ASN A 45 -17.36 2.41 5.79
N ALA A 46 -17.42 3.33 4.82
CA ALA A 46 -18.69 3.89 4.35
C ALA A 46 -19.62 2.81 3.76
N TRP A 47 -19.04 1.74 3.20
CA TRP A 47 -19.76 0.60 2.62
C TRP A 47 -19.86 -0.60 3.57
N LYS A 48 -19.47 -0.45 4.85
CA LYS A 48 -19.44 -1.53 5.85
C LYS A 48 -18.57 -2.73 5.43
N LEU A 49 -17.54 -2.47 4.64
CA LEU A 49 -16.47 -3.41 4.31
C LEU A 49 -15.30 -3.21 5.27
N THR A 50 -14.54 -4.27 5.52
CA THR A 50 -13.37 -4.23 6.41
C THR A 50 -12.18 -4.83 5.68
N ILE A 51 -11.04 -4.13 5.71
CA ILE A 51 -9.79 -4.65 5.17
C ILE A 51 -9.29 -5.71 6.13
N GLN A 52 -8.81 -6.85 5.63
CA GLN A 52 -8.27 -7.93 6.47
C GLN A 52 -6.74 -7.82 6.55
N PRO A 53 -6.13 -7.21 7.59
CA PRO A 53 -4.69 -6.92 7.58
C PRO A 53 -3.83 -8.19 7.52
N SER A 54 -4.33 -9.30 8.08
CA SER A 54 -3.64 -10.60 8.05
C SER A 54 -3.56 -11.23 6.66
N LYS A 55 -4.37 -10.77 5.70
CA LYS A 55 -4.34 -11.21 4.30
C LYS A 55 -3.77 -10.14 3.36
N THR A 56 -3.42 -8.97 3.90
CA THR A 56 -2.89 -7.87 3.12
C THR A 56 -1.36 -7.93 3.11
N GLU A 57 -0.78 -7.95 1.91
CA GLU A 57 0.67 -7.94 1.73
C GLU A 57 1.15 -6.64 1.11
N LEU A 58 2.29 -6.13 1.59
CA LEU A 58 3.00 -5.02 1.00
C LEU A 58 4.18 -5.55 0.18
N LEU A 59 4.29 -5.12 -1.07
CA LEU A 59 5.40 -5.47 -1.95
C LEU A 59 6.17 -4.20 -2.33
N HIS A 60 7.49 -4.26 -2.30
CA HIS A 60 8.36 -3.15 -2.70
C HIS A 60 9.29 -3.59 -3.83
N PHE A 61 9.05 -3.04 -5.02
CA PHE A 61 9.90 -3.23 -6.19
C PHE A 61 10.89 -2.07 -6.31
N SER A 62 12.18 -2.39 -6.45
CA SER A 62 13.24 -1.41 -6.69
C SER A 62 14.18 -1.92 -7.78
N PRO A 63 14.68 -1.03 -8.66
CA PRO A 63 15.77 -1.36 -9.58
C PRO A 63 17.06 -1.82 -8.85
N HIS A 64 17.20 -1.47 -7.57
CA HIS A 64 18.36 -1.80 -6.73
C HIS A 64 17.93 -2.58 -5.48
N PRO A 65 17.47 -3.83 -5.61
CA PRO A 65 16.83 -4.57 -4.51
C PRO A 65 17.77 -4.87 -3.33
N ARG A 66 19.09 -4.87 -3.56
CA ARG A 66 20.11 -5.08 -2.51
C ARG A 66 20.47 -3.80 -1.74
N LYS A 67 20.01 -2.64 -2.19
CA LYS A 67 20.31 -1.36 -1.54
C LYS A 67 19.42 -1.22 -0.31
N LYS A 68 20.04 -1.22 0.88
CA LYS A 68 19.32 -0.89 2.12
C LYS A 68 19.01 0.60 2.14
N TYR A 69 17.73 0.94 2.06
CA TYR A 69 17.29 2.32 2.23
C TYR A 69 17.24 2.65 3.73
N LYS A 70 17.61 3.89 4.10
CA LYS A 70 17.59 4.34 5.50
C LYS A 70 16.18 4.33 6.10
N ASN A 71 15.17 4.55 5.26
CA ASN A 71 13.77 4.47 5.63
C ASN A 71 13.21 3.16 5.07
N GLU A 72 12.61 2.36 5.94
CA GLU A 72 11.83 1.20 5.52
C GLU A 72 10.48 1.67 5.00
N LEU A 73 9.99 1.03 3.94
CA LEU A 73 8.60 1.21 3.52
C LEU A 73 7.74 0.45 4.53
N GLU A 74 6.70 1.09 5.03
CA GLU A 74 5.70 0.48 5.92
C GLU A 74 4.41 1.27 5.74
N ILE A 75 3.28 0.58 5.83
CA ILE A 75 1.95 1.19 5.79
C ILE A 75 1.15 0.72 7.00
N GLU A 76 0.25 1.55 7.48
CA GLU A 76 -0.69 1.21 8.54
C GLU A 76 -2.10 1.06 7.96
N THR A 77 -2.80 -0.01 8.33
CA THR A 77 -4.22 -0.22 8.01
C THR A 77 -4.90 -0.99 9.13
N GLU A 78 -6.12 -0.58 9.51
CA GLU A 78 -6.85 -1.14 10.65
C GLU A 78 -6.03 -1.21 11.95
N GLY A 79 -5.14 -0.22 12.19
CA GLY A 79 -4.25 -0.17 13.34
C GLY A 79 -3.10 -1.18 13.32
N VAL A 80 -2.88 -1.88 12.20
CA VAL A 80 -1.79 -2.84 12.01
C VAL A 80 -0.77 -2.30 11.02
N ILE A 81 0.50 -2.35 11.40
CA ILE A 81 1.62 -2.00 10.52
C ILE A 81 1.95 -3.19 9.62
N ILE A 82 1.86 -2.97 8.31
CA ILE A 82 2.23 -3.94 7.27
C ILE A 82 3.61 -3.55 6.72
N LYS A 83 4.53 -4.51 6.77
CA LYS A 83 5.89 -4.37 6.24
C LYS A 83 6.04 -5.12 4.91
N PRO A 84 6.98 -4.70 4.06
CA PRO A 84 7.24 -5.36 2.79
C PRO A 84 7.62 -6.83 3.00
N VAL A 85 6.94 -7.71 2.29
CA VAL A 85 7.34 -9.11 2.21
C VAL A 85 8.55 -9.18 1.28
N PHE A 86 9.68 -9.64 1.79
CA PHE A 86 10.84 -9.92 0.96
C PHE A 86 10.62 -11.27 0.28
N SER A 87 10.49 -11.28 -1.04
CA SER A 87 10.55 -12.52 -1.80
C SER A 87 11.95 -13.12 -1.63
N SER A 88 12.04 -14.19 -0.83
CA SER A 88 13.19 -15.09 -0.81
C SER A 88 13.25 -15.78 -2.17
N ARG A 89 13.96 -15.19 -3.12
CA ARG A 89 14.39 -15.87 -4.34
C ARG A 89 15.53 -16.83 -4.01
#